data_AF-A0A957B9L7-F1
#
_entry.id   AF-A0A957B9L7-F1
#
_cell.length_a   1.000
_cell.length_b   1.000
_cell.length_c   1.000
_cell.angle_alpha   90.00
_cell.angle_beta   90.00
_cell.angle_gamma   90.00
#
_symmetry.space_group_name_H-M   'P 1'
#
loop_
_entity.id
_entity.type
_entity.pdbx_description
1 polymer ?
#
loop_
_entity_poly.entity_id
_entity_poly.type
_entity_poly.pdbx_seq_one_letter_code
_entity_poly.pdbx_strand_id
1 'polypeptide(L)'
;IDGPSGLDFETGELDSATLFADETITFIGAKPGLIKFPAADAVGKLTVANLGITDKVKPLKAVQNTLMDMLSAKERMPARPLNSSKRSFGRAMVVAGSINFVGAVHFSALAAYRTGAGLVSIATARPVTGFLASTTPEATWLLLPHDMGVISKEAAPIVLEEMGDRFSGMLVGPGLGQEETTQEFVYELLGQKSGATETKKRRLGFAVAADDDDESEENSTQLPPLIIDADGLNVLSKDENWWKRLPENTILTPHVAEMSRLSGLEIEEIEQNRLKIVAEKAKVWKAIVLLKGAHTLIANVDGTVTALPFKNDALATAGTGDVLSGIIVGLLAQGVKPYDAACLGGYIHGLAGEFAAKDIHPRSVIASDVIAHISDALTAITR
;
A
#
# COMPACT_ATOMS: atom_id res chain seq x y z
N ILE A 1 33.34 -7.70 3.66
CA ILE A 1 33.05 -8.97 2.94
C ILE A 1 32.24 -9.84 3.88
N ASP A 2 31.16 -10.43 3.39
CA ASP A 2 30.06 -11.07 4.12
C ASP A 2 29.23 -10.12 5.00
N GLY A 3 29.90 -9.37 5.87
CA GLY A 3 29.34 -8.27 6.64
C GLY A 3 30.43 -7.47 7.38
N PRO A 4 30.08 -6.31 7.93
CA PRO A 4 30.89 -5.59 8.91
C PRO A 4 31.41 -6.52 10.03
N SER A 5 32.70 -6.49 10.31
CA SER A 5 33.26 -7.24 11.44
C SER A 5 32.73 -6.65 12.75
N GLY A 6 32.22 -7.51 13.65
CA GLY A 6 31.58 -7.09 14.91
C GLY A 6 30.07 -6.86 14.82
N LEU A 7 29.43 -7.22 13.70
CA LEU A 7 27.98 -7.17 13.52
C LEU A 7 27.36 -8.56 13.73
N ASP A 8 26.24 -8.64 14.44
CA ASP A 8 25.43 -9.85 14.55
C ASP A 8 24.51 -10.03 13.33
N PHE A 9 24.70 -11.10 12.56
CA PHE A 9 23.96 -11.34 11.31
C PHE A 9 22.49 -11.77 11.50
N GLU A 10 22.05 -12.08 12.70
CA GLU A 10 20.66 -12.43 13.00
C GLU A 10 19.90 -11.24 13.60
N THR A 11 20.50 -10.58 14.59
CA THR A 11 19.86 -9.52 15.37
C THR A 11 20.06 -8.15 14.74
N GLY A 12 21.21 -7.91 14.10
CA GLY A 12 21.62 -6.59 13.62
C GLY A 12 22.24 -5.71 14.72
N GLU A 13 22.56 -6.29 15.88
CA GLU A 13 23.32 -5.60 16.92
C GLU A 13 24.76 -5.36 16.49
N LEU A 14 25.33 -4.25 16.98
CA LEU A 14 26.70 -3.83 16.71
C LEU A 14 27.52 -3.88 17.98
N ASP A 15 28.69 -4.51 17.91
CA ASP A 15 29.75 -4.33 18.91
C ASP A 15 30.28 -2.89 18.87
N SER A 16 30.77 -2.39 20.00
CA SER A 16 31.41 -1.07 20.09
C SER A 16 32.58 -0.86 19.10
N ALA A 17 33.22 -1.94 18.64
CA ALA A 17 34.31 -1.94 17.69
C ALA A 17 33.88 -2.30 16.25
N THR A 18 32.58 -2.31 15.93
CA THR A 18 32.11 -2.63 14.57
C THR A 18 32.74 -1.70 13.53
N LEU A 19 33.25 -2.30 12.45
CA LEU A 19 33.79 -1.56 11.30
C LEU A 19 32.68 -1.19 10.31
N PHE A 20 32.40 0.10 10.17
CA PHE A 20 31.48 0.62 9.15
C PHE A 20 32.10 0.43 7.75
N ALA A 21 31.29 -0.06 6.82
CA ALA A 21 31.69 -0.31 5.44
C ALA A 21 30.98 0.65 4.48
N ASP A 22 31.69 1.12 3.45
CA ASP A 22 31.07 1.82 2.31
C ASP A 22 30.29 0.84 1.42
N GLU A 23 30.78 -0.39 1.29
CA GLU A 23 30.12 -1.49 0.56
C GLU A 23 30.33 -2.83 1.26
N THR A 24 29.25 -3.59 1.38
CA THR A 24 29.23 -4.95 1.91
C THR A 24 28.80 -5.92 0.83
N ILE A 25 29.69 -6.84 0.47
CA ILE A 25 29.38 -7.96 -0.43
C ILE A 25 29.07 -9.19 0.44
N THR A 26 27.79 -9.56 0.55
CA THR A 26 27.33 -10.81 1.21
C THR A 26 27.13 -11.91 0.19
N PHE A 27 27.21 -13.17 0.62
CA PHE A 27 27.08 -14.32 -0.28
C PHE A 27 25.76 -15.05 -0.13
N ILE A 28 25.23 -15.54 -1.26
CA ILE A 28 24.06 -16.42 -1.40
C ILE A 28 22.72 -15.76 -1.04
N GLY A 29 22.66 -15.03 0.08
CA GLY A 29 21.51 -14.28 0.52
C GLY A 29 21.91 -13.19 1.50
N ALA A 30 21.03 -12.19 1.66
CA ALA A 30 21.17 -11.21 2.72
C ALA A 30 20.74 -11.83 4.05
N LYS A 31 21.61 -11.74 5.05
CA LYS A 31 21.29 -12.16 6.41
C LYS A 31 20.40 -11.09 7.06
N PRO A 32 19.42 -11.45 7.90
CA PRO A 32 18.46 -10.50 8.45
C PRO A 32 19.09 -9.31 9.17
N GLY A 33 20.18 -9.52 9.92
CA GLY A 33 20.89 -8.47 10.63
C GLY A 33 21.45 -7.37 9.72
N LEU A 34 21.77 -7.69 8.46
CA LEU A 34 22.32 -6.71 7.50
C LEU A 34 21.32 -5.63 7.06
N ILE A 35 20.01 -5.85 7.30
CA ILE A 35 18.93 -4.94 6.92
C ILE A 35 18.14 -4.44 8.14
N LYS A 36 18.65 -4.68 9.35
CA LYS A 36 18.07 -4.19 10.61
C LYS A 36 18.93 -3.06 11.16
N PHE A 37 18.31 -2.08 11.80
CA PHE A 37 19.06 -1.07 12.56
C PHE A 37 19.44 -1.64 13.93
N PRO A 38 20.61 -1.28 14.49
CA PRO A 38 21.57 -0.29 13.98
C PRO A 38 22.50 -0.79 12.85
N ALA A 39 22.61 -2.09 12.62
CA ALA A 39 23.50 -2.68 11.62
C ALA A 39 23.40 -2.09 10.19
N ALA A 40 22.21 -1.74 9.72
CA ALA A 40 21.99 -1.17 8.40
C ALA A 40 22.80 0.12 8.15
N ASP A 41 23.17 0.87 9.20
CA ASP A 41 24.05 2.04 9.10
C ASP A 41 25.51 1.65 8.84
N ALA A 42 25.95 0.50 9.34
CA ALA A 42 27.31 0.00 9.19
C ALA A 42 27.57 -0.75 7.87
N VAL A 43 26.52 -1.13 7.13
CA VAL A 43 26.61 -2.01 5.96
C VAL A 43 26.99 -1.27 4.66
N GLY A 44 26.74 0.04 4.58
CA GLY A 44 26.92 0.80 3.35
C GLY A 44 26.00 0.31 2.22
N LYS A 45 26.54 0.19 1.00
CA LYS A 45 25.86 -0.46 -0.12
C LYS A 45 25.89 -1.98 0.06
N LEU A 46 24.74 -2.64 0.08
CA LEU A 46 24.65 -4.10 0.18
C LEU A 46 24.58 -4.75 -1.22
N THR A 47 25.56 -5.59 -1.53
CA THR A 47 25.60 -6.41 -2.76
C THR A 47 25.50 -7.88 -2.38
N VAL A 48 24.53 -8.62 -2.93
CA VAL A 48 24.40 -10.07 -2.73
C VAL A 48 25.05 -10.81 -3.90
N ALA A 49 26.22 -11.41 -3.66
CA ALA A 49 26.96 -12.18 -4.64
C ALA A 49 26.56 -13.66 -4.64
N ASN A 50 26.38 -14.22 -5.83
CA ASN A 50 26.18 -15.66 -6.00
C ASN A 50 27.55 -16.38 -6.02
N LEU A 51 27.65 -17.52 -5.33
CA LEU A 51 28.85 -18.38 -5.31
C LEU A 51 28.74 -19.59 -6.26
N GLY A 52 27.83 -19.56 -7.23
CA GLY A 52 27.55 -20.68 -8.13
C GLY A 52 26.77 -21.81 -7.45
N ILE A 53 26.20 -21.55 -6.27
CA ILE A 53 25.30 -22.49 -5.59
C ILE A 53 23.93 -22.38 -6.25
N THR A 54 23.41 -23.50 -6.74
CA THR A 54 22.07 -23.54 -7.32
C THR A 54 21.01 -23.56 -6.22
N ASP A 55 19.83 -22.97 -6.48
CA ASP A 55 18.66 -22.94 -5.59
C ASP A 55 18.08 -24.33 -5.27
N LYS A 56 18.70 -25.39 -5.80
CA LYS A 56 18.33 -26.78 -5.60
C LYS A 56 18.79 -27.33 -4.24
N VAL A 57 19.68 -26.64 -3.52
CA VAL A 57 20.14 -27.09 -2.21
C VAL A 57 19.04 -26.95 -1.16
N LYS A 58 18.88 -27.98 -0.32
CA LYS A 58 17.82 -28.07 0.70
C LYS A 58 17.74 -26.86 1.64
N PRO A 59 18.85 -26.25 2.12
CA PRO A 59 18.79 -25.08 2.98
C PRO A 59 18.15 -23.85 2.31
N LEU A 60 18.41 -23.62 1.02
CA LEU A 60 17.83 -22.48 0.30
C LEU A 60 16.34 -22.64 0.07
N LYS A 61 15.86 -23.88 -0.13
CA LYS A 61 14.43 -24.18 -0.24
C LYS A 61 13.65 -23.94 1.06
N ALA A 62 14.32 -23.88 2.21
CA ALA A 62 13.69 -23.61 3.50
C ALA A 62 13.56 -22.10 3.79
N VAL A 63 14.27 -21.25 3.04
CA VAL A 63 14.19 -19.80 3.17
C VAL A 63 12.91 -19.33 2.49
N GLN A 64 11.99 -18.78 3.28
CA GLN A 64 10.71 -18.26 2.78
C GLN A 64 10.73 -16.73 2.59
N ASN A 65 11.58 -16.04 3.35
CA ASN A 65 11.70 -14.60 3.28
C ASN A 65 12.71 -14.20 2.20
N THR A 66 12.44 -13.11 1.49
CA THR A 66 13.28 -12.68 0.37
C THR A 66 13.71 -11.22 0.52
N LEU A 67 14.83 -10.88 -0.09
CA LEU A 67 15.23 -9.50 -0.33
C LEU A 67 15.01 -9.21 -1.81
N MET A 68 14.22 -8.19 -2.12
CA MET A 68 13.87 -7.88 -3.51
C MET A 68 15.07 -7.27 -4.23
N ASP A 69 15.35 -7.78 -5.43
CA ASP A 69 16.33 -7.23 -6.36
C ASP A 69 15.68 -6.77 -7.67
N MET A 70 16.47 -6.18 -8.55
CA MET A 70 15.98 -5.65 -9.83
C MET A 70 15.48 -6.75 -10.77
N LEU A 71 16.08 -7.95 -10.73
CA LEU A 71 15.62 -9.09 -11.53
C LEU A 71 14.23 -9.54 -11.07
N SER A 72 14.05 -9.71 -9.77
CA SER A 72 12.77 -10.00 -9.12
C SER A 72 11.72 -8.94 -9.43
N ALA A 73 12.10 -7.66 -9.49
CA ALA A 73 11.20 -6.58 -9.90
C ALA A 73 10.79 -6.73 -11.38
N LYS A 74 11.75 -7.00 -12.26
CA LYS A 74 11.52 -7.19 -13.70
C LYS A 74 10.60 -8.37 -14.00
N GLU A 75 10.74 -9.48 -13.29
CA GLU A 75 9.88 -10.67 -13.44
C GLU A 75 8.42 -10.42 -13.05
N ARG A 76 8.18 -9.45 -12.16
CA ARG A 76 6.82 -9.05 -11.70
C ARG A 76 6.17 -7.98 -12.58
N MET A 77 6.92 -7.38 -13.52
CA MET A 77 6.38 -6.33 -14.38
C MET A 77 5.23 -6.86 -15.25
N PRO A 78 4.10 -6.15 -15.38
CA PRO A 78 3.04 -6.54 -16.29
C PRO A 78 3.50 -6.42 -17.75
N ALA A 79 2.96 -7.29 -18.61
CA ALA A 79 3.23 -7.23 -20.04
C ALA A 79 2.61 -5.96 -20.67
N ARG A 80 3.31 -5.37 -21.65
CA ARG A 80 2.85 -4.17 -22.36
C ARG A 80 2.80 -4.40 -23.88
N PRO A 81 1.84 -5.18 -24.39
CA PRO A 81 1.76 -5.53 -25.81
C PRO A 81 1.42 -4.33 -26.70
N LEU A 82 1.97 -4.29 -27.92
CA LEU A 82 1.73 -3.20 -28.88
C LEU A 82 0.28 -3.12 -29.36
N ASN A 83 -0.39 -4.27 -29.52
CA ASN A 83 -1.81 -4.33 -29.87
C ASN A 83 -2.68 -4.22 -28.62
N SER A 84 -2.72 -3.03 -28.02
CA SER A 84 -3.45 -2.75 -26.77
C SER A 84 -4.22 -1.45 -26.85
N SER A 85 -5.16 -1.26 -25.92
CA SER A 85 -5.89 -0.01 -25.73
C SER A 85 -5.84 0.41 -24.26
N LYS A 86 -6.36 1.60 -23.94
CA LYS A 86 -6.51 2.03 -22.53
C LYS A 86 -7.28 1.03 -21.66
N ARG A 87 -8.16 0.20 -22.23
CA ARG A 87 -8.89 -0.85 -21.49
C ARG A 87 -8.00 -2.04 -21.14
N SER A 88 -6.94 -2.30 -21.93
CA SER A 88 -6.01 -3.40 -21.72
C SER A 88 -5.17 -3.23 -20.46
N PHE A 89 -5.03 -1.99 -19.97
CA PHE A 89 -4.27 -1.65 -18.76
C PHE A 89 -5.18 -1.31 -17.57
N GLY A 90 -6.45 -1.72 -17.67
CA GLY A 90 -7.52 -1.59 -16.69
C GLY A 90 -7.79 -0.18 -16.18
N ARG A 91 -8.59 -0.11 -15.11
CA ARG A 91 -9.08 1.13 -14.51
C ARG A 91 -8.87 1.08 -13.00
N ALA A 92 -8.18 2.10 -12.48
CA ALA A 92 -8.00 2.32 -11.04
C ALA A 92 -9.10 3.25 -10.50
N MET A 93 -9.65 2.94 -9.34
CA MET A 93 -10.44 3.88 -8.55
C MET A 93 -9.59 4.43 -7.40
N VAL A 94 -9.59 5.74 -7.22
CA VAL A 94 -8.94 6.43 -6.10
C VAL A 94 -10.01 7.13 -5.28
N VAL A 95 -10.39 6.53 -4.15
CA VAL A 95 -11.34 7.06 -3.17
C VAL A 95 -10.54 7.80 -2.09
N ALA A 96 -10.40 9.11 -2.27
CA ALA A 96 -9.44 9.89 -1.51
C ALA A 96 -9.88 11.36 -1.42
N GLY A 97 -9.29 12.07 -0.46
CA GLY A 97 -9.31 13.51 -0.40
C GLY A 97 -10.46 14.14 0.38
N SER A 98 -10.14 15.32 0.85
CA SER A 98 -11.02 16.27 1.53
C SER A 98 -10.51 17.68 1.24
N ILE A 99 -11.25 18.70 1.67
CA ILE A 99 -10.86 20.10 1.46
C ILE A 99 -9.50 20.46 2.08
N ASN A 100 -9.07 19.74 3.12
CA ASN A 100 -7.79 19.95 3.79
C ASN A 100 -6.63 19.14 3.18
N PHE A 101 -6.94 18.05 2.46
CA PHE A 101 -5.95 17.10 1.95
C PHE A 101 -6.09 16.86 0.45
N VAL A 102 -6.20 17.95 -0.31
CA VAL A 102 -6.33 17.95 -1.77
C VAL A 102 -5.13 17.27 -2.46
N GLY A 103 -3.92 17.47 -1.94
CA GLY A 103 -2.69 16.95 -2.53
C GLY A 103 -2.61 15.42 -2.56
N ALA A 104 -3.18 14.74 -1.57
CA ALA A 104 -3.16 13.28 -1.48
C ALA A 104 -3.81 12.63 -2.71
N VAL A 105 -4.94 13.20 -3.15
CA VAL A 105 -5.65 12.78 -4.37
C VAL A 105 -4.78 12.95 -5.61
N HIS A 106 -4.15 14.12 -5.75
CA HIS A 106 -3.29 14.44 -6.88
C HIS A 106 -2.13 13.45 -7.00
N PHE A 107 -1.41 13.23 -5.89
CA PHE A 107 -0.24 12.37 -5.86
C PHE A 107 -0.59 10.91 -6.16
N SER A 108 -1.64 10.37 -5.52
CA SER A 108 -2.08 8.99 -5.79
C SER A 108 -2.55 8.80 -7.23
N ALA A 109 -3.37 9.71 -7.77
CA ALA A 109 -3.90 9.57 -9.13
C ALA A 109 -2.80 9.72 -10.19
N LEU A 110 -1.90 10.70 -10.03
CA LEU A 110 -0.82 10.94 -10.98
C LEU A 110 0.20 9.78 -10.94
N ALA A 111 0.53 9.26 -9.77
CA ALA A 111 1.42 8.12 -9.62
C ALA A 111 0.83 6.84 -10.26
N ALA A 112 -0.49 6.62 -10.13
CA ALA A 112 -1.17 5.51 -10.80
C ALA A 112 -1.04 5.59 -12.34
N TYR A 113 -1.23 6.78 -12.92
CA TYR A 113 -1.02 7.00 -14.34
C TYR A 113 0.45 6.79 -14.75
N ARG A 114 1.39 7.37 -13.99
CA ARG A 114 2.83 7.23 -14.27
C ARG A 114 3.33 5.79 -14.19
N THR A 115 2.65 4.95 -13.40
CA THR A 115 2.93 3.51 -13.28
C THR A 115 2.34 2.69 -14.42
N GLY A 116 1.42 3.26 -15.21
CA GLY A 116 0.89 2.63 -16.42
C GLY A 116 -0.58 2.23 -16.37
N ALA A 117 -1.36 2.70 -15.38
CA ALA A 117 -2.81 2.51 -15.39
C ALA A 117 -3.44 3.07 -16.67
N GLY A 118 -4.36 2.32 -17.28
CA GLY A 118 -5.02 2.74 -18.51
C GLY A 118 -6.02 3.88 -18.32
N LEU A 119 -6.73 3.85 -17.19
CA LEU A 119 -7.68 4.87 -16.76
C LEU A 119 -7.61 5.02 -15.24
N VAL A 120 -7.75 6.25 -14.74
CA VAL A 120 -7.92 6.54 -13.31
C VAL A 120 -9.23 7.31 -13.11
N SER A 121 -10.04 6.86 -12.16
CA SER A 121 -11.21 7.60 -11.69
C SER A 121 -11.02 8.00 -10.24
N ILE A 122 -11.15 9.29 -9.99
CA ILE A 122 -11.07 9.88 -8.66
C ILE A 122 -12.48 9.99 -8.11
N ALA A 123 -12.72 9.34 -6.97
CA ALA A 123 -13.92 9.48 -6.17
C ALA A 123 -13.58 10.33 -4.94
N THR A 124 -14.05 11.58 -4.92
CA THR A 124 -13.68 12.57 -3.90
C THR A 124 -14.87 13.44 -3.53
N ALA A 125 -14.80 14.09 -2.37
CA ALA A 125 -15.76 15.13 -1.99
C ALA A 125 -15.84 16.21 -3.08
N ARG A 126 -17.06 16.55 -3.51
CA ARG A 126 -17.31 17.49 -4.63
C ARG A 126 -16.50 18.81 -4.61
N PRO A 127 -16.26 19.48 -3.47
CA PRO A 127 -15.48 20.72 -3.43
C PRO A 127 -14.01 20.54 -3.87
N VAL A 128 -13.45 19.33 -3.73
CA VAL A 128 -12.04 19.03 -4.03
C VAL A 128 -11.75 19.15 -5.53
N THR A 129 -12.72 18.83 -6.39
CA THR A 129 -12.54 18.79 -7.85
C THR A 129 -12.08 20.12 -8.44
N GLY A 130 -12.58 21.25 -7.92
CA GLY A 130 -12.20 22.58 -8.41
C GLY A 130 -10.72 22.90 -8.23
N PHE A 131 -10.08 22.33 -7.20
CA PHE A 131 -8.66 22.53 -6.93
C PHE A 131 -7.75 21.64 -7.79
N LEU A 132 -8.26 20.50 -8.26
CA LEU A 132 -7.48 19.48 -8.98
C LEU A 132 -7.70 19.46 -10.48
N ALA A 133 -8.75 20.10 -10.97
CA ALA A 133 -9.13 20.05 -12.39
C ALA A 133 -8.00 20.55 -13.32
N SER A 134 -7.14 21.47 -12.87
CA SER A 134 -6.01 21.98 -13.65
C SER A 134 -4.75 21.11 -13.57
N THR A 135 -4.56 20.35 -12.49
CA THR A 135 -3.36 19.55 -12.22
C THR A 135 -3.52 18.07 -12.55
N THR A 136 -4.75 17.58 -12.71
CA THR A 136 -5.03 16.18 -13.06
C THR A 136 -6.15 16.09 -14.11
N PRO A 137 -5.94 16.67 -15.31
CA PRO A 137 -6.95 16.71 -16.37
C PRO A 137 -7.24 15.35 -17.00
N GLU A 138 -6.33 14.37 -16.90
CA GLU A 138 -6.49 13.03 -17.46
C GLU A 138 -7.46 12.15 -16.67
N ALA A 139 -7.71 12.48 -15.39
CA ALA A 139 -8.58 11.69 -14.53
C ALA A 139 -10.06 11.92 -14.85
N THR A 140 -10.85 10.87 -14.63
CA THR A 140 -12.31 10.98 -14.59
C THR A 140 -12.77 11.15 -13.14
N TRP A 141 -13.95 11.73 -12.94
CA TRP A 141 -14.40 12.17 -11.61
C TRP A 141 -15.71 11.52 -11.23
N LEU A 142 -15.77 10.97 -10.02
CA LEU A 142 -16.98 10.62 -9.31
C LEU A 142 -17.14 11.64 -8.17
N LEU A 143 -18.10 12.54 -8.33
CA LEU A 143 -18.34 13.63 -7.38
C LEU A 143 -19.19 13.10 -6.22
N LEU A 144 -18.59 12.95 -5.04
CA LEU A 144 -19.26 12.37 -3.89
C LEU A 144 -19.97 13.42 -3.04
N PRO A 145 -21.11 13.06 -2.41
CA PRO A 145 -21.69 13.79 -1.29
C PRO A 145 -20.64 14.12 -0.24
N HIS A 146 -20.80 15.29 0.36
CA HIS A 146 -19.85 15.79 1.36
C HIS A 146 -20.57 16.52 2.48
N ASP A 147 -19.95 16.52 3.65
CA ASP A 147 -20.31 17.38 4.76
C ASP A 147 -19.07 18.22 5.10
N MET A 148 -19.21 19.55 5.11
CA MET A 148 -18.13 20.51 5.41
C MET A 148 -16.78 20.28 4.67
N GLY A 149 -16.78 19.57 3.54
CA GLY A 149 -15.60 19.36 2.71
C GLY A 149 -14.94 17.98 2.85
N VAL A 150 -15.51 17.07 3.65
CA VAL A 150 -15.12 15.66 3.76
C VAL A 150 -16.20 14.76 3.17
N ILE A 151 -15.84 13.54 2.76
CA ILE A 151 -16.81 12.60 2.16
C ILE A 151 -17.83 12.19 3.21
N SER A 152 -19.13 12.29 2.87
CA SER A 152 -20.21 11.89 3.77
C SER A 152 -20.63 10.44 3.55
N LYS A 153 -21.32 9.84 4.53
CA LYS A 153 -21.80 8.45 4.47
C LYS A 153 -22.66 8.13 3.24
N GLU A 154 -23.44 9.10 2.75
CA GLU A 154 -24.30 8.92 1.57
C GLU A 154 -23.51 8.63 0.28
N ALA A 155 -22.19 8.80 0.31
CA ALA A 155 -21.30 8.45 -0.78
C ALA A 155 -21.08 6.94 -0.97
N ALA A 156 -21.23 6.12 0.07
CA ALA A 156 -20.94 4.69 0.01
C ALA A 156 -21.77 3.95 -1.07
N PRO A 157 -23.12 4.07 -1.11
CA PRO A 157 -23.91 3.42 -2.16
C PRO A 157 -23.55 3.91 -3.57
N ILE A 158 -23.15 5.18 -3.72
CA ILE A 158 -22.74 5.75 -5.01
C ILE A 158 -21.43 5.13 -5.50
N VAL A 159 -20.46 4.92 -4.61
CA VAL A 159 -19.20 4.24 -4.95
C VAL A 159 -19.44 2.78 -5.30
N LEU A 160 -20.30 2.07 -4.54
CA LEU A 160 -20.65 0.67 -4.79
C LEU A 160 -21.40 0.48 -6.12
N GLU A 161 -22.30 1.41 -6.47
CA GLU A 161 -22.97 1.42 -7.77
C GLU A 161 -21.99 1.77 -8.90
N GLU A 162 -21.12 2.78 -8.70
CA GLU A 162 -20.19 3.20 -9.74
C GLU A 162 -19.08 2.17 -9.99
N MET A 163 -18.64 1.40 -8.98
CA MET A 163 -17.57 0.44 -9.20
C MET A 163 -18.01 -0.67 -10.18
N GLY A 164 -19.10 -1.39 -9.89
CA GLY A 164 -19.47 -2.63 -10.60
C GLY A 164 -18.25 -3.50 -10.94
N ASP A 165 -18.25 -4.12 -12.12
CA ASP A 165 -17.09 -4.86 -12.66
C ASP A 165 -16.10 -3.96 -13.45
N ARG A 166 -16.20 -2.64 -13.31
CA ARG A 166 -15.48 -1.68 -14.19
C ARG A 166 -14.05 -1.37 -13.74
N PHE A 167 -13.71 -1.72 -12.50
CA PHE A 167 -12.44 -1.37 -11.88
C PHE A 167 -11.65 -2.62 -11.55
N SER A 168 -10.34 -2.55 -11.76
CA SER A 168 -9.41 -3.66 -11.51
C SER A 168 -8.51 -3.42 -10.30
N GLY A 169 -8.60 -2.23 -9.69
CA GLY A 169 -7.96 -1.89 -8.43
C GLY A 169 -8.63 -0.67 -7.80
N MET A 170 -8.70 -0.65 -6.48
CA MET A 170 -9.27 0.45 -5.70
C MET A 170 -8.32 0.84 -4.56
N LEU A 171 -8.09 2.14 -4.40
CA LEU A 171 -7.39 2.74 -3.29
C LEU A 171 -8.39 3.55 -2.45
N VAL A 172 -8.41 3.32 -1.13
CA VAL A 172 -9.22 4.07 -0.18
C VAL A 172 -8.33 4.59 0.93
N GLY A 173 -8.46 5.88 1.27
CA GLY A 173 -7.90 6.41 2.51
C GLY A 173 -7.07 7.69 2.44
N PRO A 174 -6.23 7.92 1.42
CA PRO A 174 -5.39 9.13 1.37
C PRO A 174 -6.20 10.42 1.54
N GLY A 175 -5.94 11.17 2.61
CA GLY A 175 -6.56 12.47 2.87
C GLY A 175 -8.07 12.47 3.09
N LEU A 176 -8.67 11.35 3.48
CA LEU A 176 -10.11 11.28 3.73
C LEU A 176 -10.55 12.14 4.93
N GLY A 177 -9.67 12.33 5.91
CA GLY A 177 -10.06 12.84 7.23
C GLY A 177 -10.61 11.73 8.14
N GLN A 178 -11.02 12.12 9.35
CA GLN A 178 -11.44 11.18 10.41
C GLN A 178 -12.74 11.60 11.08
N GLU A 179 -13.50 12.46 10.43
CA GLU A 179 -14.82 12.92 10.84
C GLU A 179 -15.80 11.74 10.89
N GLU A 180 -16.82 11.84 11.74
CA GLU A 180 -17.79 10.75 11.98
C GLU A 180 -18.45 10.28 10.68
N THR A 181 -18.91 11.20 9.83
CA THR A 181 -19.54 10.86 8.55
C THR A 181 -18.59 10.13 7.58
N THR A 182 -17.30 10.43 7.63
CA THR A 182 -16.27 9.77 6.82
C THR A 182 -15.95 8.37 7.35
N GLN A 183 -15.96 8.20 8.68
CA GLN A 183 -15.87 6.87 9.28
C GLN A 183 -17.06 6.02 8.84
N GLU A 184 -18.28 6.55 8.96
CA GLU A 184 -19.50 5.87 8.53
C GLU A 184 -19.44 5.50 7.03
N PHE A 185 -18.92 6.39 6.18
CA PHE A 185 -18.68 6.11 4.76
C PHE A 185 -17.75 4.92 4.53
N VAL A 186 -16.56 4.92 5.15
CA VAL A 186 -15.58 3.82 4.98
C VAL A 186 -16.16 2.51 5.52
N TYR A 187 -16.87 2.57 6.63
CA TYR A 187 -17.56 1.43 7.21
C TYR A 187 -18.60 0.87 6.25
N GLU A 188 -19.52 1.69 5.76
CA GLU A 188 -20.55 1.24 4.82
C GLU A 188 -19.96 0.71 3.50
N LEU A 189 -18.92 1.37 2.97
CA LEU A 189 -18.21 0.93 1.76
C LEU A 189 -17.57 -0.46 1.93
N LEU A 190 -17.05 -0.75 3.12
CA LEU A 190 -16.44 -2.05 3.46
C LEU A 190 -17.45 -3.05 4.03
N GLY A 191 -18.76 -2.78 3.91
CA GLY A 191 -19.83 -3.67 4.40
C GLY A 191 -19.96 -3.73 5.92
N GLN A 192 -19.40 -2.75 6.65
CA GLN A 192 -19.66 -2.57 8.07
C GLN A 192 -20.96 -1.77 8.26
N LYS A 193 -21.91 -2.32 9.03
CA LYS A 193 -23.03 -1.52 9.52
C LYS A 193 -22.50 -0.63 10.65
N SER A 194 -22.40 0.69 10.41
CA SER A 194 -22.08 1.64 11.47
C SER A 194 -22.99 1.38 12.68
N GLY A 195 -22.38 1.29 13.87
CA GLY A 195 -23.08 1.12 15.13
C GLY A 195 -23.94 2.33 15.47
N ALA A 196 -25.04 2.52 14.76
CA ALA A 196 -26.11 3.42 15.14
C ALA A 196 -27.11 2.63 15.99
N THR A 197 -27.20 3.03 17.26
CA THR A 197 -28.26 2.75 18.24
C THR A 197 -29.54 2.18 17.62
N GLU A 198 -30.02 1.06 18.15
CA GLU A 198 -31.32 0.46 17.80
C GLU A 198 -32.46 1.49 17.89
N THR A 199 -32.72 2.26 16.84
CA THR A 199 -34.04 2.82 16.63
C THR A 199 -34.93 1.67 16.19
N LYS A 200 -35.50 0.97 17.18
CA LYS A 200 -36.66 0.09 17.00
C LYS A 200 -37.64 0.79 16.07
N LYS A 201 -37.77 0.29 14.83
CA LYS A 201 -38.92 0.58 13.98
C LYS A 201 -40.17 0.21 14.77
N ARG A 202 -40.80 1.20 15.41
CA ARG A 202 -42.18 1.09 15.89
C ARG A 202 -43.03 0.92 14.63
N ARG A 203 -43.42 -0.32 14.31
CA ARG A 203 -44.55 -0.58 13.41
C ARG A 203 -45.80 -0.07 14.10
N LEU A 204 -46.28 1.09 13.66
CA LEU A 204 -47.64 1.54 13.88
C LEU A 204 -48.41 1.27 12.59
N GLY A 205 -49.36 0.32 12.59
CA GLY A 205 -50.27 0.12 11.46
C GLY A 205 -50.64 -1.34 11.21
N PHE A 206 -51.94 -1.63 11.35
CA PHE A 206 -52.60 -2.89 11.02
C PHE A 206 -52.53 -3.17 9.51
N ALA A 207 -51.86 -4.25 9.10
CA ALA A 207 -52.10 -4.91 7.82
C ALA A 207 -51.57 -6.36 7.85
N VAL A 208 -52.32 -7.23 7.18
CA VAL A 208 -52.34 -8.69 7.21
C VAL A 208 -50.99 -9.31 6.81
N ALA A 209 -50.64 -10.42 7.47
CA ALA A 209 -49.50 -11.27 7.13
C ALA A 209 -49.69 -11.90 5.75
N ALA A 210 -48.77 -11.60 4.83
CA ALA A 210 -48.45 -12.46 3.71
C ALA A 210 -47.03 -12.98 3.97
N ASP A 211 -46.90 -14.31 4.00
CA ASP A 211 -45.61 -15.00 3.95
C ASP A 211 -45.01 -14.74 2.57
N ASP A 212 -44.08 -13.80 2.49
CA ASP A 212 -43.13 -13.73 1.39
C ASP A 212 -41.79 -14.22 1.93
N ASP A 213 -41.54 -15.51 1.70
CA ASP A 213 -40.20 -16.11 1.65
C ASP A 213 -39.47 -15.50 0.45
N ASP A 214 -39.08 -14.23 0.54
CA ASP A 214 -38.06 -13.65 -0.33
C ASP A 214 -36.69 -13.97 0.31
N GLU A 215 -36.17 -15.16 -0.02
CA GLU A 215 -34.74 -15.39 -0.09
C GLU A 215 -34.18 -14.46 -1.17
N SER A 216 -34.00 -13.18 -0.83
CA SER A 216 -33.23 -12.27 -1.66
C SER A 216 -31.79 -12.77 -1.68
N GLU A 217 -31.39 -13.42 -2.78
CA GLU A 217 -29.99 -13.69 -3.10
C GLU A 217 -29.21 -12.39 -2.88
N GLU A 218 -28.42 -12.35 -1.80
CA GLU A 218 -27.48 -11.27 -1.52
C GLU A 218 -26.46 -11.27 -2.67
N ASN A 219 -26.72 -10.49 -3.72
CA ASN A 219 -25.72 -10.10 -4.70
C ASN A 219 -24.64 -9.29 -3.98
N SER A 220 -23.73 -9.96 -3.28
CA SER A 220 -22.61 -9.34 -2.61
C SER A 220 -21.73 -8.73 -3.71
N THR A 221 -21.82 -7.41 -3.88
CA THR A 221 -21.01 -6.69 -4.86
C THR A 221 -19.56 -6.82 -4.41
N GLN A 222 -18.78 -7.65 -5.09
CA GLN A 222 -17.41 -7.95 -4.68
C GLN A 222 -16.52 -6.74 -4.99
N LEU A 223 -15.85 -6.19 -3.97
CA LEU A 223 -14.88 -5.10 -4.16
C LEU A 223 -13.74 -5.58 -5.08
N PRO A 224 -13.23 -4.73 -5.98
CA PRO A 224 -12.01 -5.02 -6.72
C PRO A 224 -10.81 -5.14 -5.76
N PRO A 225 -9.64 -5.63 -6.23
CA PRO A 225 -8.41 -5.62 -5.43
C PRO A 225 -8.19 -4.28 -4.72
N LEU A 226 -8.10 -4.32 -3.40
CA LEU A 226 -8.26 -3.17 -2.53
C LEU A 226 -6.94 -2.79 -1.84
N ILE A 227 -6.69 -1.49 -1.73
CA ILE A 227 -5.65 -0.90 -0.89
C ILE A 227 -6.31 0.01 0.13
N ILE A 228 -5.95 -0.13 1.40
CA ILE A 228 -6.30 0.81 2.46
C ILE A 228 -5.02 1.49 2.95
N ASP A 229 -4.99 2.82 2.91
CA ASP A 229 -3.86 3.64 3.35
C ASP A 229 -4.30 4.80 4.26
N ALA A 230 -3.36 5.42 4.96
CA ALA A 230 -3.53 6.69 5.66
C ALA A 230 -4.80 6.75 6.55
N ASP A 231 -5.69 7.72 6.31
CA ASP A 231 -6.92 7.88 7.10
C ASP A 231 -7.85 6.67 7.01
N GLY A 232 -7.83 5.91 5.90
CA GLY A 232 -8.54 4.64 5.82
C GLY A 232 -8.06 3.66 6.89
N LEU A 233 -6.74 3.56 7.12
CA LEU A 233 -6.17 2.74 8.19
C LEU A 233 -6.54 3.29 9.58
N ASN A 234 -6.52 4.61 9.75
CA ASN A 234 -6.93 5.23 11.01
C ASN A 234 -8.41 4.96 11.34
N VAL A 235 -9.30 4.99 10.34
CA VAL A 235 -10.71 4.61 10.53
C VAL A 235 -10.86 3.12 10.87
N LEU A 236 -10.14 2.23 10.18
CA LEU A 236 -10.16 0.80 10.50
C LEU A 236 -9.72 0.51 11.93
N SER A 237 -8.71 1.23 12.43
CA SER A 237 -8.18 1.02 13.79
C SER A 237 -9.18 1.30 14.92
N LYS A 238 -10.32 1.92 14.62
CA LYS A 238 -11.39 2.20 15.59
C LYS A 238 -12.42 1.07 15.73
N ASP A 239 -12.45 0.11 14.81
CA ASP A 239 -13.34 -1.06 14.89
C ASP A 239 -12.60 -2.29 15.43
N GLU A 240 -13.24 -3.04 16.32
CA GLU A 240 -12.69 -4.30 16.80
C GLU A 240 -12.81 -5.38 15.72
N ASN A 241 -11.73 -6.13 15.48
CA ASN A 241 -11.71 -7.16 14.44
C ASN A 241 -12.01 -6.64 13.02
N TRP A 242 -11.70 -5.36 12.73
CA TRP A 242 -11.86 -4.71 11.42
C TRP A 242 -11.43 -5.59 10.23
N TRP A 243 -10.38 -6.40 10.40
CA TRP A 243 -9.82 -7.27 9.36
C TRP A 243 -10.78 -8.37 8.89
N LYS A 244 -11.77 -8.77 9.70
CA LYS A 244 -12.77 -9.79 9.31
C LYS A 244 -13.72 -9.32 8.21
N ARG A 245 -13.75 -8.02 7.95
CA ARG A 245 -14.66 -7.38 6.99
C ARG A 245 -13.98 -7.02 5.68
N LEU A 246 -12.66 -7.11 5.64
CA LEU A 246 -11.90 -6.85 4.42
C LEU A 246 -11.93 -8.07 3.49
N PRO A 247 -11.99 -7.86 2.18
CA PRO A 247 -11.67 -8.91 1.21
C PRO A 247 -10.28 -9.48 1.49
N GLU A 248 -10.13 -10.80 1.37
CA GLU A 248 -8.82 -11.44 1.46
C GLU A 248 -7.86 -10.84 0.41
N ASN A 249 -6.58 -10.72 0.78
CA ASN A 249 -5.55 -10.06 -0.04
C ASN A 249 -5.73 -8.54 -0.22
N THR A 250 -6.52 -7.88 0.62
CA THR A 250 -6.46 -6.42 0.76
C THR A 250 -5.04 -6.01 1.15
N ILE A 251 -4.50 -4.98 0.49
CA ILE A 251 -3.18 -4.42 0.77
C ILE A 251 -3.33 -3.29 1.79
N LEU A 252 -2.62 -3.41 2.91
CA LEU A 252 -2.53 -2.38 3.94
C LEU A 252 -1.14 -1.77 3.87
N THR A 253 -1.05 -0.45 3.89
CA THR A 253 0.24 0.27 3.75
C THR A 253 0.62 1.08 5.00
N PRO A 254 0.59 0.52 6.23
CA PRO A 254 0.84 1.30 7.44
C PRO A 254 2.30 1.75 7.56
N HIS A 255 2.54 2.94 8.10
CA HIS A 255 3.79 3.25 8.79
C HIS A 255 3.76 2.71 10.23
N VAL A 256 4.87 2.78 10.97
CA VAL A 256 4.97 2.16 12.31
C VAL A 256 3.88 2.64 13.29
N ALA A 257 3.58 3.94 13.34
CA ALA A 257 2.50 4.45 14.19
C ALA A 257 1.08 4.03 13.73
N GLU A 258 0.80 3.89 12.43
CA GLU A 258 -0.46 3.29 11.94
C GLU A 258 -0.54 1.81 12.31
N MET A 259 0.58 1.09 12.17
CA MET A 259 0.69 -0.32 12.55
C MET A 259 0.43 -0.52 14.05
N SER A 260 0.96 0.36 14.90
CA SER A 260 0.70 0.37 16.35
C SER A 260 -0.80 0.48 16.63
N ARG A 261 -1.49 1.47 16.04
CA ARG A 261 -2.95 1.64 16.19
C ARG A 261 -3.74 0.41 15.73
N LEU A 262 -3.39 -0.15 14.57
CA LEU A 262 -4.08 -1.32 14.00
C LEU A 262 -3.86 -2.60 14.81
N SER A 263 -2.66 -2.76 15.39
CA SER A 263 -2.25 -4.00 16.05
C SER A 263 -2.46 -4.00 17.55
N GLY A 264 -2.59 -2.83 18.17
CA GLY A 264 -2.62 -2.63 19.62
C GLY A 264 -1.26 -2.81 20.30
N LEU A 265 -0.17 -2.90 19.53
CA LEU A 265 1.20 -3.07 20.05
C LEU A 265 1.91 -1.72 20.17
N GLU A 266 2.83 -1.63 21.12
CA GLU A 266 3.69 -0.45 21.28
C GLU A 266 4.68 -0.31 20.12
N ILE A 267 5.06 0.93 19.79
CA ILE A 267 5.97 1.21 18.67
C ILE A 267 7.34 0.55 18.88
N GLU A 268 7.91 0.60 20.10
CA GLU A 268 9.19 -0.07 20.37
C GLU A 268 9.13 -1.58 20.13
N GLU A 269 8.02 -2.23 20.50
CA GLU A 269 7.84 -3.67 20.28
C GLU A 269 7.82 -3.99 18.78
N ILE A 270 7.14 -3.14 18.00
CA ILE A 270 7.08 -3.26 16.53
C ILE A 270 8.46 -3.09 15.93
N GLU A 271 9.21 -2.04 16.29
CA GLU A 271 10.54 -1.77 15.74
C GLU A 271 11.54 -2.89 16.04
N GLN A 272 11.50 -3.46 17.24
CA GLN A 272 12.39 -4.57 17.63
C GLN A 272 12.07 -5.88 16.88
N ASN A 273 10.81 -6.09 16.49
CA ASN A 273 10.34 -7.36 15.94
C ASN A 273 9.60 -7.23 14.61
N ARG A 274 9.91 -6.20 13.80
CA ARG A 274 9.17 -5.84 12.57
C ARG A 274 8.84 -7.03 11.68
N LEU A 275 9.82 -7.87 11.38
CA LEU A 275 9.68 -9.04 10.50
C LEU A 275 8.68 -10.07 11.06
N LYS A 276 8.77 -10.38 12.35
CA LYS A 276 7.88 -11.35 12.99
C LYS A 276 6.46 -10.79 13.05
N ILE A 277 6.31 -9.55 13.51
CA ILE A 277 5.01 -8.91 13.70
C ILE A 277 4.27 -8.74 12.37
N VAL A 278 4.95 -8.29 11.31
CA VAL A 278 4.31 -8.12 10.00
C VAL A 278 3.84 -9.46 9.42
N ALA A 279 4.63 -10.52 9.57
CA ALA A 279 4.28 -11.87 9.12
C ALA A 279 3.08 -12.45 9.90
N GLU A 280 3.07 -12.29 11.23
CA GLU A 280 1.98 -12.76 12.08
C GLU A 280 0.68 -12.01 11.81
N LYS A 281 0.75 -10.67 11.71
CA LYS A 281 -0.43 -9.84 11.47
C LYS A 281 -1.00 -10.05 10.08
N ALA A 282 -0.17 -10.24 9.05
CA ALA A 282 -0.66 -10.58 7.70
C ALA A 282 -1.48 -11.88 7.68
N LYS A 283 -1.03 -12.92 8.41
CA LYS A 283 -1.79 -14.18 8.58
C LYS A 283 -3.11 -13.98 9.31
N VAL A 284 -3.08 -13.27 10.45
CA VAL A 284 -4.26 -13.05 11.30
C VAL A 284 -5.30 -12.20 10.58
N TRP A 285 -4.85 -11.14 9.90
CA TRP A 285 -5.71 -10.22 9.18
C TRP A 285 -6.13 -10.73 7.80
N LYS A 286 -5.51 -11.82 7.31
CA LYS A 286 -5.66 -12.32 5.94
C LYS A 286 -5.48 -11.22 4.88
N ALA A 287 -4.55 -10.32 5.18
CA ALA A 287 -4.26 -9.12 4.42
C ALA A 287 -2.77 -9.06 4.11
N ILE A 288 -2.42 -8.43 2.99
CA ILE A 288 -1.03 -8.12 2.66
C ILE A 288 -0.66 -6.88 3.43
N VAL A 289 0.47 -6.91 4.14
CA VAL A 289 0.92 -5.77 4.96
C VAL A 289 2.24 -5.24 4.41
N LEU A 290 2.22 -4.04 3.86
CA LEU A 290 3.39 -3.25 3.48
C LEU A 290 3.71 -2.28 4.62
N LEU A 291 4.61 -2.67 5.50
CA LEU A 291 5.06 -1.85 6.63
C LEU A 291 6.13 -0.86 6.16
N LYS A 292 5.72 0.40 5.96
CA LYS A 292 6.57 1.52 5.52
C LYS A 292 7.68 1.79 6.54
N GLY A 293 8.88 2.10 6.04
CA GLY A 293 10.06 2.46 6.83
C GLY A 293 11.33 2.15 6.05
N ALA A 294 12.49 2.41 6.64
CA ALA A 294 13.74 1.90 6.06
C ALA A 294 13.68 0.36 5.99
N HIS A 295 14.12 -0.19 4.87
CA HIS A 295 13.90 -1.60 4.52
C HIS A 295 12.44 -2.02 4.69
N THR A 296 11.53 -1.32 3.97
CA THR A 296 10.09 -1.66 3.92
C THR A 296 9.89 -3.18 3.82
N LEU A 297 9.01 -3.71 4.67
CA LEU A 297 8.68 -5.12 4.72
C LEU A 297 7.29 -5.35 4.15
N ILE A 298 7.15 -6.31 3.24
CA ILE A 298 5.88 -6.70 2.63
C ILE A 298 5.60 -8.15 3.01
N ALA A 299 4.60 -8.36 3.86
CA ALA A 299 4.15 -9.70 4.24
C ALA A 299 2.94 -10.12 3.40
N ASN A 300 2.99 -11.34 2.88
CA ASN A 300 1.85 -11.98 2.23
C ASN A 300 0.91 -12.63 3.27
N VAL A 301 -0.29 -13.02 2.84
CA VAL A 301 -1.30 -13.65 3.71
C VAL A 301 -0.87 -14.98 4.32
N ASP A 302 0.12 -15.65 3.72
CA ASP A 302 0.75 -16.87 4.25
C ASP A 302 1.92 -16.59 5.22
N GLY A 303 2.19 -15.31 5.51
CA GLY A 303 3.26 -14.78 6.35
C GLY A 303 4.67 -14.87 5.77
N THR A 304 4.84 -15.19 4.49
CA THR A 304 6.10 -14.96 3.79
C THR A 304 6.38 -13.46 3.69
N VAL A 305 7.64 -13.04 3.85
CA VAL A 305 8.00 -11.62 3.87
C VAL A 305 9.04 -11.30 2.79
N THR A 306 8.79 -10.26 2.02
CA THR A 306 9.77 -9.63 1.12
C THR A 306 10.23 -8.31 1.74
N ALA A 307 11.54 -8.14 1.92
CA ALA A 307 12.15 -6.87 2.29
C ALA A 307 12.60 -6.10 1.05
N LEU A 308 12.49 -4.78 1.08
CA LEU A 308 13.07 -3.91 0.05
C LEU A 308 14.48 -3.45 0.43
N PRO A 309 15.40 -3.31 -0.54
CA PRO A 309 16.80 -3.00 -0.25
C PRO A 309 17.06 -1.51 0.07
N PHE A 310 16.02 -0.67 0.08
CA PHE A 310 16.16 0.78 0.19
C PHE A 310 16.14 1.26 1.65
N LYS A 311 17.03 2.20 1.96
CA LYS A 311 17.10 2.95 3.22
C LYS A 311 17.17 4.46 2.95
N ASN A 312 16.18 4.94 2.21
CA ASN A 312 16.20 6.29 1.65
C ASN A 312 15.48 7.30 2.58
N ASP A 313 16.23 8.23 3.15
CA ASP A 313 15.71 9.32 3.98
C ASP A 313 14.98 10.39 3.15
N ALA A 314 15.25 10.49 1.85
CA ALA A 314 14.58 11.41 0.93
C ALA A 314 13.07 11.13 0.79
N LEU A 315 12.63 9.91 1.14
CA LEU A 315 11.21 9.52 1.13
C LEU A 315 10.48 9.94 2.42
N ALA A 316 11.18 10.49 3.42
CA ALA A 316 10.61 10.93 4.68
C ALA A 316 9.97 12.33 4.59
N THR A 317 9.24 12.61 3.51
CA THR A 317 8.48 13.85 3.30
C THR A 317 7.01 13.57 3.08
N ALA A 318 6.16 14.55 3.38
CA ALA A 318 4.71 14.40 3.24
C ALA A 318 4.32 14.12 1.78
N GLY A 319 3.35 13.23 1.58
CA GLY A 319 2.82 12.87 0.27
C GLY A 319 3.52 11.70 -0.44
N THR A 320 4.72 11.29 -0.02
CA THR A 320 5.41 10.13 -0.63
C THR A 320 4.64 8.83 -0.41
N GLY A 321 3.96 8.68 0.74
CA GLY A 321 3.02 7.59 0.99
C GLY A 321 1.87 7.55 -0.03
N ASP A 322 1.31 8.70 -0.39
CA ASP A 322 0.23 8.80 -1.38
C ASP A 322 0.73 8.39 -2.78
N VAL A 323 1.99 8.71 -3.10
CA VAL A 323 2.67 8.26 -4.33
C VAL A 323 2.81 6.74 -4.34
N LEU A 324 3.28 6.14 -3.25
CA LEU A 324 3.41 4.69 -3.11
C LEU A 324 2.07 3.99 -3.34
N SER A 325 1.01 4.44 -2.66
CA SER A 325 -0.34 3.88 -2.80
C SER A 325 -0.88 4.06 -4.23
N GLY A 326 -0.58 5.19 -4.86
CA GLY A 326 -0.86 5.43 -6.27
C GLY A 326 -0.13 4.47 -7.22
N ILE A 327 1.15 4.19 -6.99
CA ILE A 327 1.91 3.20 -7.77
C ILE A 327 1.26 1.83 -7.65
N ILE A 328 0.94 1.38 -6.42
CA ILE A 328 0.36 0.06 -6.18
C ILE A 328 -1.01 -0.06 -6.86
N VAL A 329 -1.91 0.92 -6.74
CA VAL A 329 -3.22 0.85 -7.41
C VAL A 329 -3.09 0.88 -8.93
N GLY A 330 -2.08 1.56 -9.46
CA GLY A 330 -1.77 1.54 -10.88
C GLY A 330 -1.30 0.17 -11.38
N LEU A 331 -0.60 -0.60 -10.56
CA LEU A 331 -0.22 -1.99 -10.86
C LEU A 331 -1.41 -2.94 -10.75
N LEU A 332 -2.26 -2.78 -9.73
CA LEU A 332 -3.50 -3.55 -9.61
C LEU A 332 -4.41 -3.34 -10.83
N ALA A 333 -4.54 -2.09 -11.30
CA ALA A 333 -5.29 -1.78 -12.51
C ALA A 333 -4.78 -2.53 -13.74
N GLN A 334 -3.47 -2.77 -13.82
CA GLN A 334 -2.83 -3.53 -14.91
C GLN A 334 -2.98 -5.06 -14.74
N GLY A 335 -3.67 -5.53 -13.70
CA GLY A 335 -3.90 -6.96 -13.43
C GLY A 335 -2.76 -7.65 -12.68
N VAL A 336 -1.82 -6.90 -12.10
CA VAL A 336 -0.79 -7.48 -11.23
C VAL A 336 -1.45 -7.99 -9.95
N LYS A 337 -1.05 -9.20 -9.52
CA LYS A 337 -1.61 -9.81 -8.29
C LYS A 337 -1.30 -8.94 -7.07
N PRO A 338 -2.18 -8.88 -6.05
CA PRO A 338 -2.02 -7.95 -4.93
C PRO A 338 -0.65 -7.98 -4.23
N TYR A 339 -0.12 -9.16 -3.90
CA TYR A 339 1.17 -9.27 -3.23
C TYR A 339 2.33 -8.80 -4.12
N ASP A 340 2.30 -9.18 -5.40
CA ASP A 340 3.31 -8.75 -6.37
C ASP A 340 3.21 -7.25 -6.64
N ALA A 341 2.00 -6.67 -6.66
CA ALA A 341 1.76 -5.25 -6.80
C ALA A 341 2.30 -4.45 -5.60
N ALA A 342 2.13 -4.96 -4.37
CA ALA A 342 2.72 -4.35 -3.18
C ALA A 342 4.26 -4.39 -3.21
N CYS A 343 4.85 -5.53 -3.56
CA CYS A 343 6.31 -5.68 -3.66
C CYS A 343 6.89 -4.78 -4.76
N LEU A 344 6.36 -4.90 -5.99
CA LEU A 344 6.81 -4.14 -7.14
C LEU A 344 6.57 -2.64 -6.98
N GLY A 345 5.41 -2.26 -6.44
CA GLY A 345 5.08 -0.86 -6.20
C GLY A 345 6.00 -0.21 -5.16
N GLY A 346 6.26 -0.92 -4.06
CA GLY A 346 7.27 -0.49 -3.09
C GLY A 346 8.68 -0.38 -3.69
N TYR A 347 9.05 -1.31 -4.57
CA TYR A 347 10.36 -1.28 -5.22
C TYR A 347 10.51 -0.11 -6.20
N ILE A 348 9.50 0.13 -7.05
CA ILE A 348 9.46 1.29 -7.96
C ILE A 348 9.53 2.59 -7.16
N HIS A 349 8.75 2.70 -6.08
CA HIS A 349 8.75 3.88 -5.21
C HIS A 349 10.12 4.13 -4.57
N GLY A 350 10.73 3.10 -4.00
CA GLY A 350 12.08 3.18 -3.42
C GLY A 350 13.13 3.62 -4.44
N LEU A 351 13.13 3.01 -5.62
CA LEU A 351 14.06 3.32 -6.69
C LEU A 351 13.83 4.73 -7.28
N ALA A 352 12.59 5.16 -7.43
CA ALA A 352 12.27 6.54 -7.85
C ALA A 352 12.77 7.56 -6.82
N GLY A 353 12.65 7.25 -5.53
CA GLY A 353 13.25 8.07 -4.47
C GLY A 353 14.78 8.14 -4.55
N GLU A 354 15.45 7.03 -4.86
CA GLU A 354 16.92 7.01 -5.04
C GLU A 354 17.37 7.85 -6.24
N PHE A 355 16.58 7.85 -7.33
CA PHE A 355 16.85 8.73 -8.47
C PHE A 355 16.60 10.20 -8.12
N ALA A 356 15.49 10.52 -7.45
CA ALA A 356 15.22 11.88 -6.99
C ALA A 356 16.33 12.41 -6.07
N ALA A 357 16.86 11.57 -5.17
CA ALA A 357 17.94 11.92 -4.24
C ALA A 357 19.32 12.10 -4.92
N LYS A 358 19.50 11.63 -6.17
CA LYS A 358 20.71 11.91 -6.97
C LYS A 358 20.65 13.26 -7.65
N ASP A 359 19.47 13.66 -8.09
CA ASP A 359 19.25 14.91 -8.83
C ASP A 359 19.01 16.09 -7.89
N ILE A 360 18.41 15.82 -6.73
CA ILE A 360 18.03 16.79 -5.72
C ILE A 360 18.62 16.34 -4.40
N HIS A 361 19.13 17.28 -3.61
CA HIS A 361 19.64 16.97 -2.27
C HIS A 361 18.56 16.22 -1.45
N PRO A 362 18.86 15.09 -0.77
CA PRO A 362 17.86 14.23 -0.12
C PRO A 362 16.85 14.96 0.77
N ARG A 363 17.32 15.93 1.56
CA ARG A 363 16.48 16.79 2.42
C ARG A 363 15.45 17.68 1.71
N SER A 364 15.60 17.86 0.40
CA SER A 364 14.75 18.73 -0.41
C SER A 364 13.79 17.95 -1.32
N VAL A 365 13.89 16.62 -1.34
CA VAL A 365 13.02 15.77 -2.16
C VAL A 365 11.59 15.82 -1.63
N ILE A 366 10.65 16.12 -2.52
CA ILE A 366 9.22 16.10 -2.23
C ILE A 366 8.50 15.05 -3.10
N ALA A 367 7.22 14.78 -2.79
CA ALA A 367 6.40 13.80 -3.50
C ALA A 367 6.37 14.00 -5.03
N SER A 368 6.33 15.25 -5.51
CA SER A 368 6.38 15.57 -6.94
C SER A 368 7.67 15.13 -7.62
N ASP A 369 8.81 15.20 -6.92
CA ASP A 369 10.10 14.76 -7.45
C ASP A 369 10.14 13.24 -7.56
N VAL A 370 9.59 12.53 -6.58
CA VAL A 370 9.45 11.05 -6.63
C VAL A 370 8.56 10.65 -7.80
N ILE A 371 7.43 11.35 -8.02
CA ILE A 371 6.56 11.12 -9.19
C ILE A 371 7.30 11.32 -10.50
N ALA A 372 8.12 12.38 -10.61
CA ALA A 372 8.89 12.67 -11.82
C ALA A 372 9.84 11.52 -12.18
N HIS A 373 10.41 10.86 -11.17
CA HIS A 373 11.37 9.75 -11.34
C HIS A 373 10.75 8.35 -11.40
N ILE A 374 9.42 8.21 -11.36
CA ILE A 374 8.75 6.91 -11.61
C ILE A 374 9.16 6.34 -12.99
N SER A 375 9.28 7.21 -14.00
CA SER A 375 9.69 6.80 -15.35
C SER A 375 11.12 6.24 -15.39
N ASP A 376 12.03 6.84 -14.63
CA ASP A 376 13.43 6.40 -14.55
C ASP A 376 13.53 5.06 -13.83
N ALA A 377 12.79 4.88 -12.74
CA ALA A 377 12.66 3.60 -12.04
C ALA A 377 12.14 2.49 -12.96
N LEU A 378 11.04 2.74 -13.68
CA LEU A 378 10.49 1.79 -14.65
C LEU A 378 11.47 1.48 -15.78
N THR A 379 12.19 2.48 -16.27
CA THR A 379 13.21 2.31 -17.30
C THR A 379 14.33 1.40 -16.83
N ALA A 380 14.89 1.65 -15.64
CA ALA A 380 15.94 0.82 -15.06
C ALA A 380 15.52 -0.63 -14.80
N ILE A 381 14.25 -0.87 -14.44
CA ILE A 381 13.73 -2.23 -14.22
C ILE A 381 13.54 -2.98 -15.55
N THR A 382 13.08 -2.28 -16.60
CA THR A 382 12.61 -2.93 -17.83
C THR A 382 13.63 -3.00 -18.95
N ARG A 383 14.50 -1.98 -19.08
CA ARG A 383 15.50 -1.85 -20.13
C ARG A 383 16.89 -2.14 -19.57
#